data_AF-A0A1W0E5T5-F1
#
_entry.id   AF-A0A1W0E5T5-F1
#
_cell.length_a   1.000
_cell.length_b   1.000
_cell.length_c   1.000
_cell.angle_alpha   90.00
_cell.angle_beta   90.00
_cell.angle_gamma   90.00
#
_symmetry.space_group_name_H-M   'P 1'
#
loop_
_entity.id
_entity.type
_entity.pdbx_description
1 polymer ?
#
loop_
_entity_poly.entity_id
_entity_poly.type
_entity_poly.pdbx_seq_one_letter_code
_entity_poly.pdbx_strand_id
1 'polypeptide(L)'
;MFYLNIFLFVVSKTFKFLMEETLKNLCKKNEFKKILSCLKCGVVNQGFWKGSHKITQEETNNVKTFVDSKIMTYLHNETNVPNDLVMIVLWFGTEFSNKCKRDTTSFLVSKYLHEFVKELDLNFGHLNDLEGIMSLIDKRLQFFMTKYYSLPKEWNIHVEYYCKMLLETKKRLTKWFFEHNICEKVFSNNFIKVIAFEKRYSAFLKGNKCCFLDEDAKNTKCIHYKMLSTVFLPEILHFFNFNFKNILHKQNSYKTTDQYIFSNLLDFFVKVHYVLEKILHFDDSTVLKGFLKAVDFYLNELLSNVKIGTNIKEIIVVLNSIYYANQTCRDLESFINSKYDIEYILKIYENIRKLESLQIIEFDNILKKTFVT
;
A
#
# COMPACT_ATOMS: atom_id res chain seq x y z
N MET A 1 -0.60 71.15 40.83
CA MET A 1 -0.86 70.46 39.54
C MET A 1 0.22 69.45 39.12
N PHE A 2 1.50 69.62 39.47
CA PHE A 2 2.57 68.69 39.05
C PHE A 2 2.47 67.26 39.60
N TYR A 3 2.04 67.08 40.86
CA TYR A 3 1.92 65.75 41.49
C TYR A 3 0.80 64.87 40.91
N LEU A 4 -0.27 65.48 40.36
CA LEU A 4 -1.38 64.72 39.76
C LEU A 4 -0.97 64.08 38.43
N ASN A 5 -0.14 64.76 37.65
CA ASN A 5 0.36 64.25 36.36
C ASN A 5 1.43 63.16 36.53
N ILE A 6 2.25 63.23 37.57
CA ILE A 6 3.20 62.14 37.90
C ILE A 6 2.44 60.92 38.39
N PHE A 7 1.41 61.08 39.22
CA PHE A 7 0.57 59.97 39.67
C PHE A 7 -0.19 59.32 38.51
N LEU A 8 -0.79 60.10 37.61
CA LEU A 8 -1.46 59.58 36.40
C LEU A 8 -0.49 58.90 35.43
N PHE A 9 0.75 59.38 35.30
CA PHE A 9 1.75 58.78 34.41
C PHE A 9 2.38 57.50 35.00
N VAL A 10 2.66 57.49 36.30
CA VAL A 10 3.17 56.30 37.01
C VAL A 10 2.08 55.23 37.08
N VAL A 11 0.83 55.60 37.40
CA VAL A 11 -0.32 54.69 37.36
C VAL A 11 -0.54 54.20 35.94
N SER A 12 -0.57 55.05 34.89
CA SER A 12 -0.80 54.54 33.53
C SER A 12 0.33 53.64 33.01
N LYS A 13 1.60 53.89 33.38
CA LYS A 13 2.72 52.98 33.06
C LYS A 13 2.69 51.68 33.85
N THR A 14 2.43 51.71 35.15
CA THR A 14 2.29 50.47 35.96
C THR A 14 1.04 49.68 35.56
N PHE A 15 -0.04 50.35 35.17
CA PHE A 15 -1.24 49.72 34.63
C PHE A 15 -0.96 49.07 33.28
N LYS A 16 -0.24 49.74 32.36
CA LYS A 16 0.20 49.14 31.08
C LYS A 16 1.09 47.90 31.31
N PHE A 17 1.94 47.92 32.34
CA PHE A 17 2.80 46.81 32.74
C PHE A 17 2.02 45.62 33.35
N LEU A 18 0.98 45.89 34.15
CA LEU A 18 0.05 44.87 34.69
C LEU A 18 -0.94 44.34 33.63
N MET A 19 -1.20 45.10 32.56
CA MET A 19 -2.13 44.75 31.47
C MET A 19 -1.50 43.85 30.39
N GLU A 20 -0.23 44.07 30.02
CA GLU A 20 0.58 43.15 29.20
C GLU A 20 0.79 41.78 29.89
N GLU A 21 0.53 41.74 31.20
CA GLU A 21 0.69 40.56 32.03
C GLU A 21 -0.43 39.54 31.86
N THR A 22 -1.65 39.89 31.44
CA THR A 22 -2.77 38.91 31.48
C THR A 22 -2.61 37.76 30.47
N LEU A 23 -2.42 38.03 29.18
CA LEU A 23 -2.25 36.97 28.17
C LEU A 23 -0.91 36.24 28.35
N LYS A 24 0.14 36.98 28.70
CA LYS A 24 1.47 36.43 29.04
C LYS A 24 1.40 35.52 30.27
N ASN A 25 0.60 35.87 31.29
CA ASN A 25 0.38 35.06 32.48
C ASN A 25 -0.48 33.83 32.18
N LEU A 26 -1.49 33.95 31.31
CA LEU A 26 -2.23 32.77 30.81
C LEU A 26 -1.30 31.80 30.07
N CYS A 27 -0.39 32.32 29.24
CA CYS A 27 0.65 31.52 28.59
C CYS A 27 1.59 30.86 29.62
N LYS A 28 2.09 31.60 30.62
CA LYS A 28 2.93 31.03 31.70
C LYS A 28 2.22 29.91 32.46
N LYS A 29 0.91 30.05 32.71
CA LYS A 29 0.06 29.07 33.41
C LYS A 29 -0.46 27.95 32.51
N ASN A 30 -0.17 27.96 31.21
CA ASN A 30 -0.69 27.01 30.22
C ASN A 30 -2.23 26.93 30.18
N GLU A 31 -2.94 28.05 30.39
CA GLU A 31 -4.41 28.07 30.42
C GLU A 31 -5.02 28.12 29.01
N PHE A 32 -4.79 27.06 28.20
CA PHE A 32 -5.11 27.01 26.76
C PHE A 32 -6.56 27.38 26.43
N LYS A 33 -7.53 26.84 27.18
CA LYS A 33 -8.95 27.15 26.99
C LYS A 33 -9.26 28.65 27.12
N LYS A 34 -8.64 29.31 28.10
CA LYS A 34 -8.82 30.75 28.32
C LYS A 34 -8.10 31.56 27.24
N ILE A 35 -6.89 31.15 26.86
CA ILE A 35 -6.17 31.76 25.72
C ILE A 35 -7.03 31.72 24.46
N LEU A 36 -7.60 30.56 24.11
CA LEU A 36 -8.48 30.42 22.96
C LEU A 36 -9.73 31.32 23.04
N SER A 37 -10.34 31.44 24.23
CA SER A 37 -11.49 32.32 24.43
C SER A 37 -11.14 33.80 24.22
N CYS A 38 -10.00 34.25 24.74
CA CYS A 38 -9.53 35.62 24.56
C CYS A 38 -9.26 35.93 23.08
N LEU A 39 -8.60 35.00 22.36
CA LEU A 39 -8.33 35.14 20.94
C LEU A 39 -9.62 35.29 20.12
N LYS A 40 -10.63 34.44 20.38
CA LYS A 40 -11.93 34.50 19.69
C LYS A 40 -12.70 35.79 19.96
N CYS A 41 -12.66 36.30 21.19
CA CYS A 41 -13.34 37.54 21.55
C CYS A 41 -12.59 38.79 21.08
N GLY A 42 -11.32 38.67 20.67
CA GLY A 42 -10.46 39.81 20.31
C GLY A 42 -10.12 40.73 21.49
N VAL A 43 -10.52 40.33 22.71
CA VAL A 43 -10.33 41.09 23.94
C VAL A 43 -9.92 40.20 25.11
N VAL A 44 -9.16 40.77 26.03
CA VAL A 44 -8.77 40.15 27.31
C VAL A 44 -9.44 40.91 28.45
N ASN A 45 -10.22 40.20 29.29
CA ASN A 45 -10.90 40.80 30.44
C ASN A 45 -9.92 41.07 31.58
N GLN A 46 -9.89 42.31 32.08
CA GLN A 46 -8.94 42.79 33.09
C GLN A 46 -9.42 42.55 34.54
N GLY A 47 -9.70 41.29 34.89
CA GLY A 47 -10.04 40.92 36.27
C GLY A 47 -11.29 41.64 36.82
N PHE A 48 -11.24 42.03 38.10
CA PHE A 48 -12.37 42.61 38.85
C PHE A 48 -12.88 43.97 38.33
N TRP A 49 -12.13 44.65 37.45
CA TRP A 49 -12.49 45.94 36.89
C TRP A 49 -12.88 45.78 35.41
N LYS A 50 -13.99 46.41 35.00
CA LYS A 50 -14.63 46.31 33.66
C LYS A 50 -13.81 46.93 32.50
N GLY A 51 -12.51 46.69 32.44
CA GLY A 51 -11.66 47.06 31.29
C GLY A 51 -11.48 45.86 30.36
N SER A 52 -11.75 46.04 29.06
CA SER A 52 -11.42 45.05 28.02
C SER A 52 -10.23 45.56 27.21
N HIS A 53 -9.11 44.84 27.22
CA HIS A 53 -7.95 45.16 26.37
C HIS A 53 -8.11 44.52 24.99
N LYS A 54 -7.94 45.28 23.91
CA LYS A 54 -7.98 44.74 22.55
C LYS A 54 -6.63 44.10 22.21
N ILE A 55 -6.65 42.86 21.77
CA ILE A 55 -5.45 42.10 21.44
C ILE A 55 -4.74 42.75 20.24
N THR A 56 -3.46 43.04 20.40
CA THR A 56 -2.58 43.60 19.35
C THR A 56 -2.00 42.52 18.44
N GLN A 57 -1.48 42.93 17.28
CA GLN A 57 -0.79 42.01 16.37
C GLN A 57 0.49 41.41 16.99
N GLU A 58 1.20 42.19 17.81
CA GLU A 58 2.39 41.74 18.53
C GLU A 58 2.06 40.66 19.55
N GLU A 59 1.01 40.86 20.36
CA GLU A 59 0.52 39.84 21.31
C GLU A 59 0.05 38.57 20.59
N THR A 60 -0.61 38.72 19.44
CA THR A 60 -1.01 37.60 18.58
C THR A 60 0.20 36.79 18.10
N ASN A 61 1.26 37.47 17.66
CA ASN A 61 2.51 36.83 17.26
C ASN A 61 3.22 36.14 18.43
N ASN A 62 3.21 36.75 19.62
CA ASN A 62 3.77 36.15 20.84
C ASN A 62 3.02 34.86 21.22
N VAL A 63 1.69 34.82 21.06
CA VAL A 63 0.91 33.60 21.28
C VAL A 63 1.23 32.54 20.23
N LYS A 64 1.40 32.90 18.94
CA LYS A 64 1.85 31.95 17.91
C LYS A 64 3.17 31.29 18.29
N THR A 65 4.18 32.07 18.68
CA THR A 65 5.49 31.56 19.13
C THR A 65 5.36 30.67 20.37
N PHE A 66 4.54 31.08 21.34
CA PHE A 66 4.25 30.27 22.53
C PHE A 66 3.61 28.92 22.19
N VAL A 67 2.58 28.92 21.34
CA VAL A 67 1.84 27.71 20.95
C VAL A 67 2.77 26.73 20.24
N ASP A 68 3.57 27.23 19.29
CA ASP A 68 4.54 26.44 18.54
C ASP A 68 5.57 25.76 19.47
N SER A 69 6.17 26.55 20.38
CA SER A 69 7.10 26.04 21.38
C SER A 69 6.46 25.02 22.33
N LYS A 70 5.20 25.24 22.73
CA LYS A 70 4.49 24.32 23.63
C LYS A 70 4.16 23.01 22.96
N ILE A 71 3.69 23.02 21.71
CA ILE A 71 3.46 21.78 20.95
C ILE A 71 4.74 20.96 20.93
N MET A 72 5.85 21.55 20.52
CA MET A 72 7.14 20.86 20.50
C MET A 72 7.54 20.33 21.87
N THR A 73 7.30 21.08 22.95
CA THR A 73 7.56 20.63 24.32
C THR A 73 6.76 19.37 24.68
N TYR A 74 5.45 19.33 24.37
CA TYR A 74 4.61 18.15 24.61
C TYR A 74 5.11 16.94 23.82
N LEU A 75 5.49 17.14 22.55
CA LEU A 75 6.01 16.09 21.68
C LEU A 75 7.38 15.58 22.16
N HIS A 76 8.29 16.45 22.59
CA HIS A 76 9.59 16.09 23.18
C HIS A 76 9.42 15.26 24.46
N ASN A 77 8.47 15.64 25.31
CA ASN A 77 8.13 14.93 26.54
C ASN A 77 7.30 13.67 26.29
N GLU A 78 7.03 13.31 25.04
CA GLU A 78 6.24 12.14 24.65
C GLU A 78 4.80 12.11 25.20
N THR A 79 4.24 13.29 25.43
CA THR A 79 2.90 13.48 25.96
C THR A 79 1.94 13.96 24.87
N ASN A 80 0.65 13.64 25.02
CA ASN A 80 -0.38 14.10 24.10
C ASN A 80 -0.47 15.63 24.10
N VAL A 81 -0.57 16.22 22.91
CA VAL A 81 -0.82 17.66 22.77
C VAL A 81 -2.27 17.93 23.20
N PRO A 82 -2.53 18.84 24.15
CA PRO A 82 -3.89 19.15 24.59
C PRO A 82 -4.77 19.64 23.43
N ASN A 83 -6.01 19.16 23.35
CA ASN A 83 -6.93 19.52 22.26
C ASN A 83 -7.16 21.04 22.17
N ASP A 84 -7.25 21.74 23.30
CA ASP A 84 -7.38 23.20 23.32
C ASP A 84 -6.19 23.91 22.64
N LEU A 85 -4.98 23.35 22.76
CA LEU A 85 -3.78 23.88 22.12
C LEU A 85 -3.83 23.67 20.59
N VAL A 86 -4.31 22.51 20.15
CA VAL A 86 -4.57 22.22 18.73
C VAL A 86 -5.63 23.17 18.15
N MET A 87 -6.70 23.44 18.91
CA MET A 87 -7.73 24.38 18.48
C MET A 87 -7.22 25.82 18.32
N ILE A 88 -6.23 26.23 19.13
CA ILE A 88 -5.56 27.52 18.94
C ILE A 88 -4.78 27.55 17.61
N VAL A 89 -4.07 26.47 17.26
CA VAL A 89 -3.36 26.37 15.96
C VAL A 89 -4.32 26.53 14.80
N LEU A 90 -5.44 25.80 14.82
CA LEU A 90 -6.44 25.84 13.76
C LEU A 90 -7.10 27.22 13.67
N TRP A 91 -7.31 27.90 14.82
CA TRP A 91 -7.89 29.24 14.86
C TRP A 91 -7.00 30.30 14.18
N PHE A 92 -5.67 30.18 14.29
CA PHE A 92 -4.74 31.11 13.63
C PHE A 92 -4.73 31.02 12.10
N GLY A 93 -5.44 30.05 11.52
CA GLY A 93 -5.61 29.89 10.08
C GLY A 93 -4.67 28.88 9.44
N THR A 94 -4.87 28.69 8.14
CA THR A 94 -4.24 27.63 7.34
C THR A 94 -2.72 27.74 7.29
N GLU A 95 -2.17 28.95 7.16
CA GLU A 95 -0.73 29.18 7.09
C GLU A 95 0.00 28.70 8.35
N PHE A 96 -0.49 29.11 9.52
CA PHE A 96 0.09 28.71 10.80
C PHE A 96 -0.10 27.22 11.06
N SER A 97 -1.29 26.69 10.77
CA SER A 97 -1.56 25.25 10.86
C SER A 97 -0.62 24.43 9.97
N ASN A 98 -0.34 24.88 8.74
CA ASN A 98 0.57 24.18 7.83
C ASN A 98 2.02 24.22 8.32
N LYS A 99 2.47 25.33 8.93
CA LYS A 99 3.77 25.39 9.60
C LYS A 99 3.84 24.37 10.74
N CYS A 100 2.89 24.41 11.69
CA CYS A 100 2.89 23.48 12.82
C CYS A 100 2.79 22.01 12.37
N LYS A 101 1.98 21.72 11.34
CA LYS A 101 1.91 20.41 10.70
C LYS A 101 3.30 19.95 10.25
N ARG A 102 3.99 20.75 9.43
CA ARG A 102 5.31 20.42 8.89
C ARG A 102 6.33 20.17 10.00
N ASP A 103 6.37 21.03 11.01
CA ASP A 103 7.34 20.94 12.10
C ASP A 103 7.06 19.70 12.96
N THR A 104 5.79 19.46 13.31
CA THR A 104 5.33 18.28 14.07
C THR A 104 5.60 16.98 13.31
N THR A 105 5.24 16.93 12.03
CA THR A 105 5.48 15.78 11.16
C THR A 105 6.97 15.49 11.08
N SER A 106 7.80 16.49 10.77
CA SER A 106 9.25 16.34 10.65
C SER A 106 9.85 15.74 11.92
N PHE A 107 9.47 16.27 13.08
CA PHE A 107 9.95 15.77 14.38
C PHE A 107 9.49 14.33 14.66
N LEU A 108 8.19 14.08 14.61
CA LEU A 108 7.63 12.78 14.97
C LEU A 108 8.05 11.68 14.00
N VAL A 109 7.90 11.92 12.70
CA VAL A 109 8.25 10.92 11.68
C VAL A 109 9.73 10.61 11.78
N SER A 110 10.63 11.60 11.88
CA SER A 110 12.07 11.34 11.98
C SER A 110 12.45 10.53 13.22
N LYS A 111 11.90 10.88 14.39
CA LYS A 111 12.16 10.17 15.64
C LYS A 111 11.75 8.70 15.57
N TYR A 112 10.49 8.44 15.21
CA TYR A 112 9.94 7.08 15.21
C TYR A 112 10.37 6.25 14.01
N LEU A 113 10.77 6.89 12.90
CA LEU A 113 11.37 6.19 11.76
C LEU A 113 12.76 5.69 12.11
N HIS A 114 13.57 6.47 12.84
CA HIS A 114 14.89 6.02 13.29
C HIS A 114 14.82 4.76 14.17
N GLU A 115 13.84 4.71 15.08
CA GLU A 115 13.57 3.50 15.87
C GLU A 115 13.17 2.32 14.99
N PHE A 116 12.23 2.53 14.06
CA PHE A 116 11.78 1.50 13.13
C PHE A 116 12.92 0.96 12.26
N VAL A 117 13.81 1.82 11.74
CA VAL A 117 14.95 1.41 10.91
C VAL A 117 15.89 0.50 11.70
N LYS A 118 16.17 0.81 12.97
CA LYS A 118 16.98 -0.07 13.83
C LYS A 118 16.32 -1.44 14.01
N GLU A 119 15.02 -1.46 14.26
CA GLU A 119 14.29 -2.72 14.38
C GLU A 119 14.24 -3.50 13.06
N LEU A 120 14.08 -2.81 11.94
CA LEU A 120 14.11 -3.41 10.61
C LEU A 120 15.47 -4.09 10.35
N ASP A 121 16.57 -3.40 10.65
CA ASP A 121 17.92 -3.95 10.47
C ASP A 121 18.20 -5.16 11.37
N LEU A 122 17.65 -5.17 12.59
CA LEU A 122 17.81 -6.28 13.54
C LEU A 122 16.93 -7.50 13.18
N ASN A 123 15.73 -7.27 12.63
CA ASN A 123 14.73 -8.31 12.42
C ASN A 123 14.65 -8.84 10.99
N PHE A 124 15.33 -8.20 10.02
CA PHE A 124 15.27 -8.62 8.61
C PHE A 124 16.61 -9.20 8.13
N GLY A 125 16.74 -10.52 8.24
CA GLY A 125 17.88 -11.28 7.70
C GLY A 125 17.52 -12.13 6.48
N HIS A 126 16.29 -12.65 6.44
CA HIS A 126 15.79 -13.53 5.40
C HIS A 126 14.43 -13.07 4.89
N LEU A 127 14.07 -13.45 3.66
CA LEU A 127 12.77 -13.07 3.09
C LEU A 127 11.57 -13.58 3.93
N ASN A 128 11.71 -14.73 4.61
CA ASN A 128 10.66 -15.26 5.47
C ASN A 128 10.36 -14.36 6.69
N ASP A 129 11.28 -13.47 7.06
CA ASP A 129 11.10 -12.52 8.17
C ASP A 129 10.16 -11.38 7.78
N LEU A 130 9.84 -11.22 6.48
CA LEU A 130 9.02 -10.13 5.97
C LEU A 130 7.63 -10.08 6.62
N GLU A 131 7.06 -11.22 7.00
CA GLU A 131 5.80 -11.27 7.75
C GLU A 131 5.93 -10.65 9.15
N GLY A 132 7.06 -10.88 9.81
CA GLY A 132 7.41 -10.23 11.07
C GLY A 132 7.56 -8.72 10.90
N ILE A 133 8.23 -8.28 9.82
CA ILE A 133 8.37 -6.85 9.50
C ILE A 133 7.02 -6.20 9.20
N MET A 134 6.14 -6.85 8.43
CA MET A 134 4.80 -6.36 8.16
C MET A 134 3.96 -6.24 9.45
N SER A 135 4.09 -7.21 10.36
CA SER A 135 3.47 -7.15 11.69
C SER A 135 4.06 -6.05 12.57
N LEU A 136 5.35 -5.75 12.43
CA LEU A 136 6.01 -4.65 13.13
C LEU A 136 5.47 -3.29 12.65
N ILE A 137 5.29 -3.13 11.34
CA ILE A 137 4.67 -1.93 10.74
C ILE A 137 3.26 -1.72 11.33
N ASP A 138 2.44 -2.78 11.42
CA ASP A 138 1.10 -2.71 12.01
C ASP A 138 1.16 -2.20 13.46
N LYS A 139 2.01 -2.81 14.30
CA LYS A 139 2.17 -2.45 15.71
C LYS A 139 2.63 -1.01 15.89
N ARG A 140 3.63 -0.59 15.11
CA ARG A 140 4.20 0.76 15.16
C ARG A 140 3.20 1.81 14.70
N LEU A 141 2.46 1.54 13.64
CA LEU A 141 1.40 2.44 13.16
C LEU A 141 0.28 2.57 14.19
N GLN A 142 -0.20 1.46 14.75
CA GLN A 142 -1.25 1.48 15.78
C GLN A 142 -0.80 2.27 17.01
N PHE A 143 0.41 1.99 17.52
CA PHE A 143 1.00 2.75 18.62
C PHE A 143 1.05 4.25 18.32
N PHE A 144 1.53 4.63 17.13
CA PHE A 144 1.62 6.03 16.72
C PHE A 144 0.25 6.71 16.67
N MET A 145 -0.75 6.05 16.09
CA MET A 145 -2.12 6.57 16.01
C MET A 145 -2.78 6.70 17.39
N THR A 146 -2.52 5.77 18.31
CA THR A 146 -3.03 5.85 19.69
C THR A 146 -2.30 6.90 20.51
N LYS A 147 -0.98 7.04 20.35
CA LYS A 147 -0.18 7.99 21.13
C LYS A 147 -0.40 9.44 20.73
N TYR A 148 -0.76 9.71 19.47
CA TYR A 148 -0.93 11.07 18.94
C TYR A 148 -2.34 11.34 18.39
N TYR A 149 -3.35 10.70 18.98
CA TYR A 149 -4.75 10.80 18.54
C TYR A 149 -5.33 12.22 18.61
N SER A 150 -4.73 13.10 19.42
CA SER A 150 -5.19 14.48 19.59
C SER A 150 -4.74 15.44 18.49
N LEU A 151 -3.79 15.02 17.64
CA LEU A 151 -3.36 15.83 16.49
C LEU A 151 -4.45 15.84 15.41
N PRO A 152 -4.56 16.93 14.61
CA PRO A 152 -5.57 17.01 13.55
C PRO A 152 -5.47 15.87 12.55
N LYS A 153 -6.61 15.22 12.25
CA LYS A 153 -6.65 14.09 11.32
C LYS A 153 -6.24 14.51 9.91
N GLU A 154 -6.57 15.73 9.52
CA GLU A 154 -6.27 16.35 8.23
C GLU A 154 -4.76 16.54 8.03
N TRP A 155 -3.97 16.48 9.10
CA TRP A 155 -2.51 16.51 8.98
C TRP A 155 -1.95 15.20 8.42
N ASN A 156 -2.69 14.08 8.51
CA ASN A 156 -2.31 12.78 7.93
C ASN A 156 -0.89 12.31 8.31
N ILE A 157 -0.42 12.66 9.50
CA ILE A 157 0.95 12.38 9.95
C ILE A 157 1.22 10.87 10.03
N HIS A 158 0.21 10.10 10.46
CA HIS A 158 0.26 8.64 10.51
C HIS A 158 0.42 8.01 9.13
N VAL A 159 -0.17 8.61 8.08
CA VAL A 159 0.02 8.16 6.70
C VAL A 159 1.44 8.42 6.26
N GLU A 160 1.99 9.60 6.56
CA GLU A 160 3.37 9.92 6.21
C GLU A 160 4.36 8.99 6.91
N TYR A 161 4.14 8.71 8.20
CA TYR A 161 4.92 7.72 8.94
C TYR A 161 4.84 6.33 8.31
N TYR A 162 3.63 5.84 7.99
CA TYR A 162 3.44 4.56 7.32
C TYR A 162 4.18 4.50 5.97
N CYS A 163 4.03 5.52 5.12
CA CYS A 163 4.70 5.60 3.83
C CYS A 163 6.24 5.56 3.97
N LYS A 164 6.79 6.24 4.99
CA LYS A 164 8.23 6.20 5.26
C LYS A 164 8.69 4.81 5.75
N MET A 165 7.91 4.13 6.58
CA MET A 165 8.21 2.74 6.98
C MET A 165 8.21 1.79 5.76
N LEU A 166 7.24 1.93 4.85
CA LEU A 166 7.23 1.17 3.60
C LEU A 166 8.46 1.47 2.73
N LEU A 167 8.88 2.73 2.66
CA LEU A 167 10.04 3.13 1.87
C LEU A 167 11.34 2.51 2.41
N GLU A 168 11.55 2.54 3.72
CA GLU A 168 12.74 1.91 4.32
C GLU A 168 12.70 0.38 4.20
N THR A 169 11.52 -0.23 4.38
CA THR A 169 11.32 -1.66 4.12
C THR A 169 11.63 -2.02 2.68
N LYS A 170 11.15 -1.22 1.72
CA LYS A 170 11.46 -1.39 0.29
C LYS A 170 12.96 -1.34 0.04
N LYS A 171 13.67 -0.32 0.55
CA LYS A 171 15.13 -0.20 0.36
C LYS A 171 15.86 -1.42 0.87
N ARG A 172 15.52 -1.88 2.08
CA ARG A 172 16.13 -3.05 2.71
C ARG A 172 15.84 -4.33 1.91
N LEU A 173 14.59 -4.51 1.49
CA LEU A 173 14.16 -5.65 0.67
C LEU A 173 14.84 -5.67 -0.69
N THR A 174 14.91 -4.53 -1.38
CA THR A 174 15.61 -4.39 -2.66
C THR A 174 17.09 -4.73 -2.52
N LYS A 175 17.76 -4.21 -1.48
CA LYS A 175 19.15 -4.56 -1.18
C LYS A 175 19.32 -6.07 -0.98
N TRP A 176 18.41 -6.70 -0.23
CA TRP A 176 18.45 -8.14 0.00
C TRP A 176 18.36 -8.95 -1.30
N PHE A 177 17.45 -8.59 -2.21
CA PHE A 177 17.31 -9.24 -3.52
C PHE A 177 18.57 -9.11 -4.39
N PHE A 178 19.32 -8.00 -4.28
CA PHE A 178 20.60 -7.86 -5.00
C PHE A 178 21.71 -8.74 -4.43
N GLU A 179 21.64 -9.07 -3.15
CA GLU A 179 22.71 -9.78 -2.42
C GLU A 179 22.49 -11.30 -2.36
N HIS A 180 21.27 -11.78 -2.64
CA HIS A 180 20.90 -13.17 -2.40
C HIS A 180 20.15 -13.79 -3.58
N ASN A 181 20.49 -15.05 -3.88
CA ASN A 181 19.68 -15.89 -4.74
C ASN A 181 18.47 -16.43 -3.96
N ILE A 182 17.32 -16.51 -4.61
CA ILE A 182 16.09 -16.96 -3.98
C ILE A 182 15.53 -18.22 -4.63
N CYS A 183 15.03 -19.14 -3.81
CA CYS A 183 14.32 -20.30 -4.32
C CYS A 183 12.84 -19.96 -4.59
N GLU A 184 12.27 -20.57 -5.63
CA GLU A 184 10.93 -20.31 -6.14
C GLU A 184 9.82 -20.40 -5.08
N LYS A 185 9.95 -21.36 -4.14
CA LYS A 185 8.99 -21.55 -3.04
C LYS A 185 9.01 -20.38 -2.04
N VAL A 186 10.20 -19.96 -1.62
CA VAL A 186 10.35 -18.85 -0.66
C VAL A 186 9.91 -17.54 -1.31
N PHE A 187 10.26 -17.33 -2.58
CA PHE A 187 9.79 -16.19 -3.38
C PHE A 187 8.27 -16.13 -3.40
N SER A 188 7.63 -17.22 -3.86
CA SER A 188 6.18 -17.28 -4.05
C SER A 188 5.40 -17.07 -2.76
N ASN A 189 5.82 -17.72 -1.68
CA ASN A 189 5.15 -17.58 -0.39
C ASN A 189 5.18 -16.13 0.12
N ASN A 190 6.33 -15.47 0.06
CA ASN A 190 6.45 -14.09 0.55
C ASN A 190 5.79 -13.09 -0.40
N PHE A 191 5.83 -13.31 -1.70
CA PHE A 191 5.12 -12.49 -2.68
C PHE A 191 3.60 -12.42 -2.41
N ILE A 192 2.97 -13.57 -2.14
CA ILE A 192 1.55 -13.65 -1.80
C ILE A 192 1.25 -12.88 -0.51
N LYS A 193 2.09 -13.03 0.52
CA LYS A 193 1.93 -12.33 1.80
C LYS A 193 2.01 -10.82 1.63
N VAL A 194 2.94 -10.32 0.81
CA VAL A 194 3.09 -8.89 0.53
C VAL A 194 1.86 -8.33 -0.18
N ILE A 195 1.35 -9.03 -1.21
CA ILE A 195 0.12 -8.62 -1.90
C ILE A 195 -1.06 -8.56 -0.91
N ALA A 196 -1.19 -9.56 -0.02
CA ALA A 196 -2.26 -9.58 0.97
C ALA A 196 -2.15 -8.40 1.96
N PHE A 197 -0.94 -8.11 2.43
CA PHE A 197 -0.65 -6.96 3.29
C PHE A 197 -1.03 -5.64 2.63
N GLU A 198 -0.59 -5.41 1.39
CA GLU A 198 -0.89 -4.19 0.63
C GLU A 198 -2.40 -4.03 0.36
N LYS A 199 -3.09 -5.12 0.00
CA LYS A 199 -4.55 -5.10 -0.19
C LYS A 199 -5.28 -4.70 1.09
N ARG A 200 -4.85 -5.17 2.26
CA ARG A 200 -5.42 -4.80 3.56
C ARG A 200 -5.29 -3.29 3.85
N TYR A 201 -4.16 -2.68 3.46
CA TYR A 201 -3.90 -1.25 3.67
C TYR A 201 -4.44 -0.33 2.57
N SER A 202 -4.99 -0.88 1.48
CA SER A 202 -5.54 -0.07 0.38
C SER A 202 -6.66 0.88 0.84
N ALA A 203 -7.57 0.40 1.69
CA ALA A 203 -8.67 1.21 2.23
C ALA A 203 -8.16 2.33 3.16
N PHE A 204 -7.14 2.03 3.97
CA PHE A 204 -6.48 3.01 4.83
C PHE A 204 -5.84 4.13 4.01
N LEU A 205 -5.06 3.79 2.97
CA LEU A 205 -4.44 4.79 2.09
C LEU A 205 -5.46 5.62 1.31
N LYS A 206 -6.55 5.01 0.86
CA LYS A 206 -7.64 5.67 0.12
C LYS A 206 -8.39 6.66 1.00
N GLY A 207 -8.80 6.22 2.19
CA GLY A 207 -9.54 7.03 3.15
C GLY A 207 -8.76 8.25 3.65
N ASN A 208 -7.43 8.16 3.69
CA ASN A 208 -6.56 9.25 4.16
C ASN A 208 -5.87 10.03 3.02
N LYS A 209 -6.32 9.87 1.76
CA LYS A 209 -5.82 10.63 0.59
C LYS A 209 -4.28 10.60 0.45
N CYS A 210 -3.68 9.42 0.61
CA CYS A 210 -2.23 9.24 0.45
C CYS A 210 -1.77 9.64 -0.97
N CYS A 211 -0.76 10.52 -1.04
CA CYS A 211 -0.30 11.17 -2.27
C CYS A 211 -1.46 11.85 -2.99
N PHE A 212 -1.85 13.05 -2.54
CA PHE A 212 -2.73 13.96 -3.29
C PHE A 212 -2.26 14.02 -4.74
N LEU A 213 -2.87 13.23 -5.60
CA LEU A 213 -2.85 13.39 -7.03
C LEU A 213 -4.12 14.19 -7.29
N ASP A 214 -3.97 15.33 -7.97
CA ASP A 214 -5.04 16.28 -8.25
C ASP A 214 -6.36 15.59 -8.56
N GLU A 215 -7.47 16.21 -8.14
CA GLU A 215 -8.82 15.68 -8.40
C GLU A 215 -9.10 15.48 -9.91
N ASP A 216 -8.26 16.07 -10.79
CA ASP A 216 -8.27 15.91 -12.23
C ASP A 216 -7.49 14.67 -12.75
N ALA A 217 -6.57 14.11 -11.96
CA ALA A 217 -5.87 12.86 -12.27
C ALA A 217 -6.72 11.64 -11.86
N LYS A 218 -7.88 11.50 -12.50
CA LYS A 218 -8.70 10.28 -12.41
C LYS A 218 -7.84 9.08 -12.83
N ASN A 219 -7.43 8.27 -11.85
CA ASN A 219 -6.91 6.88 -11.96
C ASN A 219 -5.41 6.60 -11.78
N THR A 220 -4.56 7.54 -11.38
CA THR A 220 -3.18 7.15 -10.99
C THR A 220 -3.17 6.58 -9.56
N LYS A 221 -3.21 5.25 -9.45
CA LYS A 221 -3.10 4.54 -8.16
C LYS A 221 -1.77 4.94 -7.50
N CYS A 222 -1.82 5.47 -6.28
CA CYS A 222 -0.64 5.93 -5.54
C CYS A 222 0.43 4.82 -5.40
N ILE A 223 1.70 5.18 -5.58
CA ILE A 223 2.84 4.24 -5.56
C ILE A 223 2.93 3.41 -4.27
N HIS A 224 2.44 3.95 -3.15
CA HIS A 224 2.46 3.28 -1.85
C HIS A 224 1.51 2.06 -1.77
N TYR A 225 0.54 1.94 -2.68
CA TYR A 225 -0.37 0.80 -2.72
C TYR A 225 0.30 -0.50 -3.13
N LYS A 226 1.43 -0.41 -3.85
CA LYS A 226 2.14 -1.58 -4.42
C LYS A 226 3.66 -1.50 -4.18
N MET A 227 4.07 -0.71 -3.20
CA MET A 227 5.47 -0.31 -3.03
C MET A 227 6.39 -1.49 -2.72
N LEU A 228 5.93 -2.47 -1.94
CA LEU A 228 6.72 -3.64 -1.58
C LEU A 228 6.61 -4.72 -2.65
N SER A 229 5.41 -4.97 -3.17
CA SER A 229 5.20 -6.01 -4.18
C SER A 229 5.93 -5.71 -5.50
N THR A 230 6.11 -4.44 -5.85
CA THR A 230 6.89 -4.03 -7.02
C THR A 230 8.37 -4.45 -6.96
N VAL A 231 8.92 -4.67 -5.76
CA VAL A 231 10.31 -5.15 -5.60
C VAL A 231 10.47 -6.59 -6.12
N PHE A 232 9.39 -7.36 -6.18
CA PHE A 232 9.40 -8.75 -6.65
C PHE A 232 9.34 -8.86 -8.18
N LEU A 233 8.92 -7.81 -8.89
CA LEU A 233 8.66 -7.90 -10.34
C LEU A 233 9.86 -8.33 -11.19
N PRO A 234 11.12 -7.90 -10.91
CA PRO A 234 12.27 -8.37 -11.68
C PRO A 234 12.42 -9.90 -11.69
N GLU A 235 12.01 -10.55 -10.61
CA GLU A 235 12.15 -12.00 -10.39
C GLU A 235 10.81 -12.74 -10.48
N ILE A 236 9.78 -12.14 -11.11
CA ILE A 236 8.42 -12.68 -11.16
C ILE A 236 8.32 -14.07 -11.79
N LEU A 237 9.31 -14.45 -12.63
CA LEU A 237 9.40 -15.78 -13.22
C LEU A 237 9.47 -16.88 -12.15
N HIS A 238 10.10 -16.62 -11.01
CA HIS A 238 10.10 -17.58 -9.89
C HIS A 238 8.69 -17.91 -9.40
N PHE A 239 7.77 -16.94 -9.42
CA PHE A 239 6.37 -17.17 -9.07
C PHE A 239 5.64 -18.00 -10.12
N PHE A 240 5.86 -17.73 -11.41
CA PHE A 240 5.27 -18.52 -12.48
C PHE A 240 5.77 -19.97 -12.44
N ASN A 241 7.09 -20.17 -12.34
CA ASN A 241 7.70 -21.50 -12.27
C ASN A 241 7.18 -22.31 -11.09
N PHE A 242 7.15 -21.71 -9.90
CA PHE A 242 6.64 -22.40 -8.70
C PHE A 242 5.21 -22.94 -8.90
N ASN A 243 4.37 -22.16 -9.56
CA ASN A 243 2.95 -22.49 -9.73
C ASN A 243 2.69 -23.46 -10.89
N PHE A 244 3.45 -23.37 -11.99
CA PHE A 244 3.19 -24.17 -13.19
C PHE A 244 4.07 -25.41 -13.32
N LYS A 245 5.36 -25.34 -12.95
CA LYS A 245 6.33 -26.43 -13.18
C LYS A 245 5.93 -27.75 -12.49
N ASN A 246 5.37 -27.66 -11.29
CA ASN A 246 4.94 -28.84 -10.53
C ASN A 246 3.81 -29.63 -11.19
N ILE A 247 3.02 -29.00 -12.07
CA ILE A 247 1.93 -29.67 -12.80
C ILE A 247 2.51 -30.63 -13.84
N LEU A 248 3.65 -30.27 -14.45
CA LEU A 248 4.34 -31.09 -15.44
C LEU A 248 4.91 -32.39 -14.86
N HIS A 249 5.14 -32.48 -13.56
CA HIS A 249 5.71 -33.68 -12.94
C HIS A 249 4.67 -34.72 -12.51
N LYS A 250 3.37 -34.39 -12.58
CA LYS A 250 2.29 -35.31 -12.18
C LYS A 250 2.05 -36.47 -13.15
N GLN A 251 2.71 -36.47 -14.32
CA GLN A 251 2.44 -37.44 -15.41
C GLN A 251 2.61 -38.90 -15.02
N ASN A 252 3.54 -39.20 -14.10
CA ASN A 252 3.88 -40.58 -13.73
C ASN A 252 2.86 -41.26 -12.81
N SER A 253 1.80 -40.56 -12.38
CA SER A 253 0.86 -41.05 -11.35
C SER A 253 -0.49 -41.57 -11.88
N TYR A 254 -0.79 -41.37 -13.17
CA TYR A 254 -2.11 -41.68 -13.74
C TYR A 254 -2.12 -43.04 -14.45
N LYS A 255 -3.17 -43.83 -14.21
CA LYS A 255 -3.33 -45.20 -14.75
C LYS A 255 -3.92 -45.23 -16.16
N THR A 256 -4.61 -44.18 -16.60
CA THR A 256 -5.22 -44.09 -17.93
C THR A 256 -4.96 -42.73 -18.59
N THR A 257 -4.92 -42.71 -19.93
CA THR A 257 -4.78 -41.50 -20.75
C THR A 257 -5.90 -40.49 -20.45
N ASP A 258 -7.12 -40.98 -20.22
CA ASP A 258 -8.30 -40.16 -19.91
C ASP A 258 -8.12 -39.35 -18.61
N GLN A 259 -7.66 -40.00 -17.53
CA GLN A 259 -7.44 -39.36 -16.24
C GLN A 259 -6.27 -38.36 -16.32
N TYR A 260 -5.25 -38.70 -17.11
CA TYR A 260 -4.06 -37.90 -17.26
C TYR A 260 -4.34 -36.55 -17.94
N ILE A 261 -5.04 -36.54 -19.07
CA ILE A 261 -5.21 -35.31 -19.88
C ILE A 261 -6.17 -34.34 -19.18
N PHE A 262 -7.36 -34.80 -18.82
CA PHE A 262 -8.40 -33.93 -18.29
C PHE A 262 -8.00 -33.34 -16.93
N SER A 263 -7.47 -34.17 -16.02
CA SER A 263 -7.11 -33.72 -14.67
C SER A 263 -5.95 -32.73 -14.68
N ASN A 264 -4.92 -32.94 -15.51
CA ASN A 264 -3.77 -32.03 -15.54
C ASN A 264 -4.10 -30.71 -16.24
N LEU A 265 -4.93 -30.72 -17.30
CA LEU A 265 -5.40 -29.48 -17.92
C LEU A 265 -6.29 -28.67 -16.97
N LEU A 266 -7.19 -29.33 -16.23
CA LEU A 266 -8.01 -28.66 -15.24
C LEU A 266 -7.15 -28.05 -14.13
N ASP A 267 -6.23 -28.82 -13.55
CA ASP A 267 -5.28 -28.33 -12.54
C ASP A 267 -4.46 -27.15 -13.05
N PHE A 268 -4.03 -27.21 -14.32
CA PHE A 268 -3.30 -26.14 -14.97
C PHE A 268 -4.13 -24.86 -15.04
N PHE A 269 -5.35 -24.91 -15.57
CA PHE A 269 -6.18 -23.71 -15.69
C PHE A 269 -6.65 -23.15 -14.34
N VAL A 270 -6.83 -24.00 -13.32
CA VAL A 270 -7.01 -23.55 -11.93
C VAL A 270 -5.79 -22.74 -11.45
N LYS A 271 -4.57 -23.18 -11.77
CA LYS A 271 -3.35 -22.42 -11.46
C LYS A 271 -3.21 -21.15 -12.29
N VAL A 272 -3.61 -21.17 -13.57
CA VAL A 272 -3.65 -19.97 -14.43
C VAL A 272 -4.53 -18.91 -13.79
N HIS A 273 -5.76 -19.29 -13.38
CA HIS A 273 -6.67 -18.38 -12.69
C HIS A 273 -6.06 -17.83 -11.39
N TYR A 274 -5.50 -18.71 -10.54
CA TYR A 274 -4.87 -18.31 -9.29
C TYR A 274 -3.72 -17.29 -9.50
N VAL A 275 -2.82 -17.56 -10.45
CA VAL A 275 -1.69 -16.67 -10.77
C VAL A 275 -2.21 -15.36 -11.35
N LEU A 276 -3.20 -15.41 -12.25
CA LEU A 276 -3.84 -14.23 -12.84
C LEU A 276 -4.38 -13.29 -11.75
N GLU A 277 -5.13 -13.81 -10.77
CA GLU A 277 -5.66 -13.00 -9.67
C GLU A 277 -4.58 -12.24 -8.87
N LYS A 278 -3.37 -12.81 -8.77
CA LYS A 278 -2.27 -12.17 -8.04
C LYS A 278 -1.58 -11.12 -8.90
N ILE A 279 -1.31 -11.40 -10.17
CA ILE A 279 -0.65 -10.43 -11.06
C ILE A 279 -1.56 -9.25 -11.44
N LEU A 280 -2.88 -9.45 -11.44
CA LEU A 280 -3.84 -8.36 -11.63
C LEU A 280 -3.74 -7.28 -10.55
N HIS A 281 -3.09 -7.57 -9.42
CA HIS A 281 -2.71 -6.57 -8.43
C HIS A 281 -1.87 -5.44 -9.04
N PHE A 282 -0.97 -5.73 -9.99
CA PHE A 282 -0.03 -4.74 -10.55
C PHE A 282 -0.65 -3.83 -11.59
N ASP A 283 -1.68 -4.30 -12.31
CA ASP A 283 -2.28 -3.52 -13.41
C ASP A 283 -1.22 -3.10 -14.44
N ASP A 284 -0.28 -4.00 -14.72
CA ASP A 284 0.93 -3.75 -15.51
C ASP A 284 0.94 -4.67 -16.73
N SER A 285 1.01 -4.06 -17.92
CA SER A 285 0.96 -4.79 -19.19
C SER A 285 2.18 -5.65 -19.46
N THR A 286 3.36 -5.28 -18.93
CA THR A 286 4.59 -6.06 -19.06
C THR A 286 4.50 -7.34 -18.24
N VAL A 287 3.97 -7.24 -17.02
CA VAL A 287 3.73 -8.40 -16.14
C VAL A 287 2.70 -9.34 -16.77
N LEU A 288 1.61 -8.80 -17.32
CA LEU A 288 0.58 -9.59 -18.00
C LEU A 288 1.10 -10.28 -19.27
N LYS A 289 1.92 -9.61 -20.08
CA LYS A 289 2.61 -10.24 -21.22
C LYS A 289 3.54 -11.35 -20.78
N GLY A 290 4.29 -11.14 -19.69
CA GLY A 290 5.15 -12.17 -19.09
C GLY A 290 4.36 -13.39 -18.62
N PHE A 291 3.20 -13.17 -18.01
CA PHE A 291 2.28 -14.23 -17.63
C PHE A 291 1.75 -15.01 -18.83
N LEU A 292 1.26 -14.33 -19.88
CA LEU A 292 0.77 -15.00 -21.09
C LEU A 292 1.86 -15.87 -21.74
N LYS A 293 3.11 -15.38 -21.79
CA LYS A 293 4.26 -16.18 -22.25
C LYS A 293 4.49 -17.42 -21.39
N ALA A 294 4.38 -17.30 -20.06
CA ALA A 294 4.52 -18.44 -19.16
C ALA A 294 3.39 -19.45 -19.37
N VAL A 295 2.13 -19.00 -19.46
CA VAL A 295 0.98 -19.87 -19.77
C VAL A 295 1.20 -20.61 -21.07
N ASP A 296 1.61 -19.91 -22.12
CA ASP A 296 1.90 -20.48 -23.44
C ASP A 296 2.99 -21.55 -23.34
N PHE A 297 4.12 -21.26 -22.69
CA PHE A 297 5.22 -22.20 -22.50
C PHE A 297 4.78 -23.48 -21.77
N TYR A 298 4.19 -23.34 -20.58
CA TYR A 298 3.83 -24.49 -19.75
C TYR A 298 2.68 -25.31 -20.31
N LEU A 299 1.71 -24.67 -20.99
CA LEU A 299 0.63 -25.39 -21.66
C LEU A 299 1.15 -26.14 -22.88
N ASN A 300 2.10 -25.58 -23.63
CA ASN A 300 2.76 -26.28 -24.74
C ASN A 300 3.49 -27.53 -24.24
N GLU A 301 4.23 -27.44 -23.13
CA GLU A 301 4.88 -28.61 -22.52
C GLU A 301 3.88 -29.65 -22.00
N LEU A 302 2.72 -29.22 -21.50
CA LEU A 302 1.69 -30.14 -21.06
C LEU A 302 1.04 -30.87 -22.26
N LEU A 303 0.73 -30.14 -23.32
CA LEU A 303 0.13 -30.69 -24.54
C LEU A 303 1.09 -31.57 -25.35
N SER A 304 2.39 -31.28 -25.36
CA SER A 304 3.38 -32.12 -26.07
C SER A 304 3.50 -33.54 -25.49
N ASN A 305 3.08 -33.72 -24.24
CA ASN A 305 3.06 -35.02 -23.56
C ASN A 305 1.72 -35.75 -23.68
N VAL A 306 0.74 -35.18 -24.39
CA VAL A 306 -0.54 -35.83 -24.66
C VAL A 306 -0.33 -36.95 -25.68
N LYS A 307 -0.69 -38.17 -25.31
CA LYS A 307 -0.69 -39.31 -26.23
C LYS A 307 -1.92 -39.26 -27.13
N ILE A 308 -1.73 -39.61 -28.40
CA ILE A 308 -2.84 -39.81 -29.34
C ILE A 308 -3.66 -41.02 -28.87
N GLY A 309 -4.98 -40.83 -28.78
CA GLY A 309 -5.92 -41.90 -28.42
C GLY A 309 -5.94 -42.99 -29.49
N THR A 310 -5.99 -44.25 -29.05
CA THR A 310 -5.88 -45.43 -29.92
C THR A 310 -7.21 -46.17 -30.12
N ASN A 311 -8.24 -45.77 -29.38
CA ASN A 311 -9.60 -46.27 -29.50
C ASN A 311 -10.60 -45.10 -29.43
N ILE A 312 -11.82 -45.30 -29.95
CA ILE A 312 -12.83 -44.24 -30.08
C ILE A 312 -13.04 -43.45 -28.78
N LYS A 313 -13.07 -44.14 -27.62
CA LYS A 313 -13.26 -43.49 -26.33
C LYS A 313 -12.10 -42.54 -26.01
N GLU A 314 -10.86 -43.00 -26.12
CA GLU A 314 -9.66 -42.18 -25.89
C GLU A 314 -9.59 -41.01 -26.87
N ILE A 315 -9.92 -41.23 -28.15
CA ILE A 315 -9.97 -40.18 -29.17
C ILE A 315 -10.92 -39.06 -28.75
N ILE A 316 -12.15 -39.41 -28.35
CA ILE A 316 -13.15 -38.43 -27.91
C ILE A 316 -12.64 -37.65 -26.68
N VAL A 317 -12.00 -38.33 -25.73
CA VAL A 317 -11.47 -37.67 -24.53
C VAL A 317 -10.34 -36.68 -24.88
N VAL A 318 -9.43 -37.07 -25.78
CA VAL A 318 -8.34 -36.20 -26.25
C VAL A 318 -8.92 -34.99 -26.97
N LEU A 319 -9.83 -35.18 -27.93
CA LEU A 319 -10.46 -34.10 -28.69
C LEU A 319 -11.22 -33.12 -27.79
N ASN A 320 -12.04 -33.62 -26.87
CA ASN A 320 -12.77 -32.77 -25.93
C ASN A 320 -11.82 -31.97 -25.01
N SER A 321 -10.72 -32.58 -24.59
CA SER A 321 -9.74 -31.92 -23.73
C SER A 321 -8.97 -30.83 -24.47
N ILE A 322 -8.57 -31.09 -25.72
CA ILE A 322 -7.92 -30.10 -26.59
C ILE A 322 -8.89 -28.95 -26.90
N TYR A 323 -10.16 -29.25 -27.19
CA TYR A 323 -11.19 -28.25 -27.40
C TYR A 323 -11.39 -27.36 -26.16
N TYR A 324 -11.46 -27.97 -24.97
CA TYR A 324 -11.53 -27.24 -23.70
C TYR A 324 -10.33 -26.31 -23.51
N ALA A 325 -9.11 -26.80 -23.76
CA ALA A 325 -7.90 -25.98 -23.67
C ALA A 325 -7.93 -24.81 -24.66
N ASN A 326 -8.32 -25.06 -25.91
CA ASN A 326 -8.43 -24.03 -26.95
C ASN A 326 -9.43 -22.94 -26.56
N GLN A 327 -10.63 -23.32 -26.12
CA GLN A 327 -11.65 -22.36 -25.73
C GLN A 327 -11.21 -21.53 -24.52
N THR A 328 -10.65 -22.19 -23.51
CA THR A 328 -10.16 -21.50 -22.30
C THR A 328 -9.03 -20.52 -22.61
N CYS A 329 -8.12 -20.86 -23.54
CA CYS A 329 -7.08 -19.94 -24.00
C CYS A 329 -7.65 -18.73 -24.74
N ARG A 330 -8.64 -18.93 -25.62
CA ARG A 330 -9.32 -17.83 -26.31
C ARG A 330 -10.02 -16.89 -25.34
N ASP A 331 -10.69 -17.44 -24.34
CA ASP A 331 -11.38 -16.65 -23.31
C ASP A 331 -10.37 -15.84 -22.48
N LEU A 332 -9.24 -16.45 -22.10
CA LEU A 332 -8.16 -15.78 -21.37
C LEU A 332 -7.53 -14.64 -22.19
N GLU A 333 -7.18 -14.91 -23.45
CA GLU A 333 -6.59 -13.94 -24.36
C GLU A 333 -7.56 -12.78 -24.60
N SER A 334 -8.83 -13.10 -24.92
CA SER A 334 -9.87 -12.09 -25.13
C SER A 334 -10.04 -11.20 -23.90
N PHE A 335 -10.13 -11.80 -22.70
CA PHE A 335 -10.24 -11.05 -21.45
C PHE A 335 -9.06 -10.10 -21.23
N ILE A 336 -7.84 -10.58 -21.42
CA ILE A 336 -6.64 -9.76 -21.17
C ILE A 336 -6.53 -8.65 -22.22
N ASN A 337 -6.70 -8.98 -23.50
CA ASN A 337 -6.55 -8.04 -24.61
C ASN A 337 -7.62 -6.95 -24.54
N SER A 338 -8.89 -7.31 -24.28
CA SER A 338 -9.98 -6.33 -24.22
C SER A 338 -9.91 -5.40 -23.01
N LYS A 339 -9.42 -5.90 -21.87
CA LYS A 339 -9.49 -5.19 -20.59
C LYS A 339 -8.23 -4.37 -20.29
N TYR A 340 -7.08 -4.82 -20.78
CA TYR A 340 -5.77 -4.23 -20.44
C TYR A 340 -5.03 -3.64 -21.66
N ASP A 341 -5.68 -3.60 -22.83
CA ASP A 341 -5.12 -3.06 -24.08
C ASP A 341 -3.77 -3.69 -24.42
N ILE A 342 -3.72 -5.01 -24.33
CA ILE A 342 -2.53 -5.82 -24.60
C ILE A 342 -2.75 -6.53 -25.92
N GLU A 343 -1.90 -6.25 -26.91
CA GLU A 343 -1.83 -7.09 -28.10
C GLU A 343 -0.87 -8.25 -27.85
N TYR A 344 -1.42 -9.40 -27.48
CA TYR A 344 -0.69 -10.66 -27.38
C TYR A 344 -1.55 -11.81 -27.90
N ILE A 345 -0.96 -12.63 -28.77
CA ILE A 345 -1.59 -13.83 -29.33
C ILE A 345 -0.86 -15.04 -28.77
N LEU A 346 -1.59 -15.96 -28.13
CA LEU A 346 -1.02 -17.20 -27.62
C LEU A 346 -0.56 -18.10 -28.79
N LYS A 347 0.67 -18.63 -28.73
CA LYS A 347 1.20 -19.50 -29.80
C LYS A 347 0.71 -20.94 -29.67
N ILE A 348 0.14 -21.31 -28.52
CA ILE A 348 -0.44 -22.63 -28.23
C ILE A 348 -1.45 -23.10 -29.28
N TYR A 349 -2.16 -22.19 -29.97
CA TYR A 349 -3.16 -22.54 -30.97
C TYR A 349 -2.58 -23.37 -32.12
N GLU A 350 -1.31 -23.16 -32.49
CA GLU A 350 -0.65 -23.96 -33.52
C GLU A 350 -0.46 -25.41 -33.06
N ASN A 351 -0.06 -25.61 -31.81
CA ASN A 351 0.14 -26.95 -31.26
C ASN A 351 -1.18 -27.67 -30.99
N ILE A 352 -2.21 -26.95 -30.56
CA ILE A 352 -3.59 -27.44 -30.47
C ILE A 352 -4.05 -27.99 -31.83
N ARG A 353 -3.92 -27.21 -32.91
CA ARG A 353 -4.34 -27.63 -34.27
C ARG A 353 -3.55 -28.83 -34.79
N LYS A 354 -2.25 -28.91 -34.45
CA LYS A 354 -1.43 -30.07 -34.80
C LYS A 354 -1.92 -31.34 -34.10
N LEU A 355 -2.17 -31.27 -32.80
CA LEU A 355 -2.69 -32.42 -32.03
C LEU A 355 -4.08 -32.84 -32.50
N GLU A 356 -4.96 -31.88 -32.77
CA GLU A 356 -6.29 -32.13 -33.33
C GLU A 356 -6.20 -32.87 -34.67
N SER A 357 -5.37 -32.38 -35.60
CA SER A 357 -5.14 -33.03 -36.90
C SER A 357 -4.66 -34.48 -36.75
N LEU A 358 -3.67 -34.72 -35.86
CA LEU A 358 -3.15 -36.06 -35.60
C LEU A 358 -4.24 -37.00 -35.06
N GLN A 359 -5.11 -36.47 -34.19
CA GLN A 359 -6.17 -37.24 -33.57
C GLN A 359 -7.31 -37.58 -34.54
N ILE A 360 -7.63 -36.68 -35.47
CA ILE A 360 -8.60 -36.91 -36.56
C ILE A 360 -8.08 -37.97 -37.53
N ILE A 361 -6.81 -37.91 -37.92
CA ILE A 361 -6.20 -38.92 -38.80
C ILE A 361 -6.32 -40.33 -38.18
N GLU A 362 -6.07 -40.45 -36.88
CA GLU A 362 -6.19 -41.74 -36.20
C GLU A 362 -7.65 -42.21 -36.09
N PHE A 363 -8.59 -41.30 -35.89
CA PHE A 363 -10.03 -41.61 -35.91
C PHE A 363 -10.46 -42.19 -37.26
N ASP A 364 -10.06 -41.54 -38.36
CA ASP A 364 -10.33 -42.02 -39.72
C ASP A 364 -9.71 -43.40 -39.98
N ASN A 365 -8.50 -43.65 -39.47
CA ASN A 365 -7.85 -44.96 -39.58
C ASN A 365 -8.64 -46.06 -38.86
N ILE A 366 -9.16 -45.77 -37.66
CA ILE A 366 -9.99 -46.70 -36.89
C ILE A 366 -11.31 -46.98 -37.63
N LEU A 367 -11.97 -45.94 -38.13
CA LEU A 367 -13.23 -46.11 -38.88
C LEU A 367 -13.02 -46.96 -40.14
N LYS A 368 -11.96 -46.69 -40.92
CA LYS A 368 -11.63 -47.49 -42.11
C LYS A 368 -11.39 -48.95 -41.76
N LYS A 369 -10.63 -49.23 -40.71
CA LYS A 369 -10.39 -50.61 -40.24
C LYS A 369 -11.66 -51.31 -39.79
N THR A 370 -12.59 -50.59 -39.18
CA THR A 370 -13.81 -51.16 -38.57
C THR A 370 -14.94 -51.37 -39.57
N PHE A 371 -15.06 -50.53 -40.60
CA PHE A 371 -16.22 -50.51 -41.50
C PHE A 371 -15.89 -50.79 -42.98
N VAL A 372 -14.60 -50.89 -43.35
CA VAL A 372 -14.14 -51.18 -44.72
C VAL A 372 -13.40 -52.54 -44.77
N THR A 373 -13.59 -53.38 -43.75
CA THR A 373 -13.39 -54.83 -43.82
C THR A 373 -14.74 -55.51 -44.02
#